data_AF-A0A091B6W6-F1
#
_entry.id   AF-A0A091B6W6-F1
#
_cell.length_a   1.000
_cell.length_b   1.000
_cell.length_c   1.000
_cell.angle_alpha   90.00
_cell.angle_beta   90.00
_cell.angle_gamma   90.00
#
_symmetry.space_group_name_H-M   'P 1'
#
loop_
_entity.id
_entity.type
_entity.pdbx_description
1 polymer ?
#
loop_
_entity_poly.entity_id
_entity_poly.type
_entity_poly.pdbx_seq_one_letter_code
_entity_poly.pdbx_strand_id
1 'polypeptide(L)'
;MQFLIVLLTQWRRAMLARQAAAVRQAVLAMNAEQRKQTTDLTLAEIQAAARLPMPHLHGDSEATPYRPWTPVAAVAAARAKDRSIQLRQRSIALWLAVVYHETRGTPNEGLMAVHREVLGILRELKDHKPTVATEQAWFNQAA
;
A
#
# COMPACT_ATOMS: atom_id res chain seq x y z
N MET A 1 13.35 -21.63 -18.15
CA MET A 1 12.24 -20.69 -17.90
C MET A 1 11.81 -20.62 -16.43
N GLN A 2 11.61 -21.75 -15.74
CA GLN A 2 11.18 -21.76 -14.33
C GLN A 2 12.13 -21.02 -13.37
N PHE A 3 13.45 -21.15 -13.57
CA PHE A 3 14.44 -20.42 -12.76
C PHE A 3 14.30 -18.89 -12.89
N LEU A 4 14.05 -18.38 -14.11
CA LEU A 4 13.83 -16.94 -14.33
C LEU A 4 12.55 -16.46 -13.64
N ILE A 5 11.47 -17.24 -13.71
CA ILE A 5 10.21 -16.91 -13.03
C ILE A 5 10.41 -16.85 -11.51
N VAL A 6 11.11 -17.84 -10.93
CA VAL A 6 11.44 -17.84 -9.50
C VAL A 6 12.29 -16.63 -9.14
N LEU A 7 13.34 -16.33 -9.90
CA LEU A 7 14.21 -15.18 -9.65
C LEU A 7 13.44 -13.86 -9.70
N LEU A 8 12.64 -13.64 -10.75
CA LEU A 8 11.81 -12.46 -10.92
C LEU A 8 10.80 -12.33 -9.76
N THR A 9 10.20 -13.44 -9.33
CA THR A 9 9.25 -13.45 -8.21
C THR A 9 9.94 -13.07 -6.89
N GLN A 10 11.15 -13.57 -6.63
CA GLN A 10 11.92 -13.19 -5.45
C GLN A 10 12.31 -11.71 -5.47
N TRP A 11 12.71 -11.19 -6.63
CA TRP A 11 12.98 -9.76 -6.79
C TRP A 11 11.74 -8.92 -6.56
N ARG A 12 10.59 -9.31 -7.13
CA ARG A 12 9.32 -8.62 -6.91
C ARG A 12 8.94 -8.63 -5.43
N ARG A 13 9.08 -9.77 -4.75
CA ARG A 13 8.88 -9.88 -3.31
C ARG A 13 9.75 -8.90 -2.52
N ALA A 14 11.07 -8.90 -2.76
CA ALA A 14 11.99 -8.03 -2.03
C ALA A 14 11.66 -6.53 -2.27
N MET A 15 11.31 -6.19 -3.50
CA MET A 15 10.86 -4.86 -3.87
C MET A 15 9.59 -4.45 -3.12
N LEU A 16 8.56 -5.30 -3.13
CA LEU A 16 7.29 -5.02 -2.45
C LEU A 16 7.46 -4.92 -0.93
N ALA A 17 8.27 -5.78 -0.30
CA ALA A 17 8.54 -5.71 1.14
C ALA A 17 9.20 -4.37 1.52
N ARG A 18 10.18 -3.90 0.73
CA ARG A 18 10.79 -2.58 0.94
C ARG A 18 9.78 -1.44 0.78
N GLN A 19 8.90 -1.54 -0.21
CA GLN A 19 7.83 -0.57 -0.42
C GLN A 19 6.82 -0.58 0.72
N ALA A 20 6.42 -1.76 1.21
CA ALA A 20 5.51 -1.93 2.34
C ALA A 20 6.05 -1.23 3.59
N ALA A 21 7.34 -1.41 3.89
CA ALA A 21 7.98 -0.70 5.00
C ALA A 21 7.91 0.83 4.82
N ALA A 22 8.20 1.35 3.63
CA ALA A 22 8.14 2.79 3.36
C ALA A 22 6.72 3.36 3.44
N VAL A 23 5.73 2.65 2.88
CA VAL A 23 4.31 3.03 2.92
C VAL A 23 3.79 2.99 4.35
N ARG A 24 4.14 1.95 5.12
CA ARG A 24 3.77 1.85 6.53
C ARG A 24 4.28 3.03 7.34
N GLN A 25 5.54 3.43 7.16
CA GLN A 25 6.09 4.61 7.81
C GLN A 25 5.33 5.89 7.43
N ALA A 26 4.96 6.04 6.16
CA ALA A 26 4.14 7.18 5.72
C ALA A 26 2.74 7.18 6.35
N VAL A 27 2.11 6.01 6.50
CA VAL A 27 0.81 5.84 7.19
C VAL A 27 0.92 6.18 8.67
N LEU A 28 1.98 5.71 9.35
CA LEU A 28 2.20 6.00 10.77
C LEU A 28 2.39 7.49 11.04
N ALA A 29 3.01 8.22 10.11
CA ALA A 29 3.21 9.66 10.18
C ALA A 29 1.94 10.50 9.92
N MET A 30 0.83 9.89 9.47
CA MET A 30 -0.43 10.60 9.21
C MET A 30 -1.19 10.89 10.50
N ASN A 31 -1.85 12.05 10.54
CA ASN A 31 -2.84 12.37 11.56
C ASN A 31 -4.16 11.60 11.33
N ALA A 32 -5.09 11.66 12.29
CA ALA A 32 -6.33 10.89 12.23
C ALA A 32 -7.21 11.23 11.01
N GLU A 33 -7.32 12.52 10.66
CA GLU A 33 -8.09 12.98 9.50
C GLU A 33 -7.49 12.46 8.19
N GLN A 34 -6.17 12.56 8.04
CA GLN A 34 -5.44 12.07 6.88
C GLN A 34 -5.58 10.57 6.72
N ARG A 35 -5.56 9.81 7.83
CA ARG A 35 -5.80 8.36 7.81
C ARG A 35 -7.21 8.03 7.33
N LYS A 36 -8.23 8.73 7.84
CA LYS A 36 -9.62 8.54 7.40
C LYS A 36 -9.77 8.76 5.90
N GLN A 37 -9.30 9.91 5.40
CA GLN A 37 -9.33 10.22 3.97
C GLN A 37 -8.56 9.18 3.13
N THR A 38 -7.40 8.73 3.61
CA THR A 38 -6.61 7.71 2.91
C THR A 38 -7.33 6.36 2.90
N THR A 39 -8.02 5.98 3.97
CA THR A 39 -8.84 4.77 4.03
C THR A 39 -9.96 4.81 3.01
N ASP A 40 -10.69 5.93 2.92
CA ASP A 40 -11.78 6.10 1.95
C ASP A 40 -11.26 6.01 0.51
N LEU A 41 -10.14 6.68 0.21
CA LEU A 41 -9.46 6.58 -1.09
C LEU A 41 -9.02 5.15 -1.38
N THR A 42 -8.42 4.46 -0.40
CA THR A 42 -7.92 3.09 -0.59
C THR A 42 -9.06 2.13 -0.90
N LEU A 43 -10.20 2.26 -0.22
CA LEU A 43 -11.38 1.44 -0.51
C LEU A 43 -11.92 1.70 -1.92
N ALA A 44 -11.99 2.97 -2.32
CA ALA A 44 -12.42 3.35 -3.67
C ALA A 44 -11.49 2.77 -4.74
N GLU A 45 -10.16 2.84 -4.55
CA GLU A 45 -9.17 2.29 -5.48
C GLU A 45 -9.23 0.75 -5.55
N ILE A 46 -9.40 0.06 -4.42
CA ILE A 46 -9.58 -1.41 -4.40
C ILE A 46 -10.82 -1.83 -5.19
N GLN A 47 -11.93 -1.10 -5.00
CA GLN A 47 -13.18 -1.35 -5.72
C GLN A 47 -13.08 -1.01 -7.20
N ALA A 48 -12.41 0.08 -7.56
CA ALA A 48 -12.16 0.45 -8.95
C ALA A 48 -11.32 -0.61 -9.67
N ALA A 49 -10.22 -1.04 -9.05
CA ALA A 49 -9.34 -2.09 -9.57
C ALA A 49 -10.09 -3.42 -9.78
N ALA A 50 -10.97 -3.79 -8.85
CA ALA A 50 -11.73 -5.05 -8.92
C ALA A 50 -12.68 -5.14 -10.13
N ARG A 51 -13.01 -4.01 -10.78
CA ARG A 51 -13.85 -3.97 -11.99
C ARG A 51 -13.06 -4.21 -13.28
N LEU A 52 -11.73 -4.18 -13.21
CA LEU A 52 -10.87 -4.38 -14.37
C LEU A 52 -10.67 -5.87 -14.67
N PRO A 53 -10.45 -6.26 -15.95
CA PRO A 53 -10.08 -7.63 -16.31
C PRO A 53 -8.82 -8.13 -15.59
N MET A 54 -7.87 -7.23 -15.35
CA MET A 54 -6.64 -7.49 -14.62
C MET A 54 -6.48 -6.47 -13.49
N PRO A 55 -7.04 -6.72 -12.29
CA PRO A 55 -7.08 -5.74 -11.19
C PRO A 55 -5.70 -5.27 -10.72
N HIS A 56 -4.68 -6.13 -10.81
CA HIS A 56 -3.29 -5.80 -10.46
C HIS A 56 -2.60 -4.84 -11.45
N LEU A 57 -3.22 -4.53 -12.59
CA LEU A 57 -2.75 -3.53 -13.55
C LEU A 57 -3.48 -2.19 -13.41
N HIS A 58 -4.22 -2.00 -12.32
CA HIS A 58 -4.94 -0.76 -12.06
C HIS A 58 -3.99 0.46 -12.04
N GLY A 59 -4.38 1.53 -12.72
CA GLY A 59 -3.59 2.75 -12.88
C GLY A 59 -2.48 2.69 -13.93
N ASP A 60 -2.31 1.55 -14.62
CA ASP A 60 -1.34 1.42 -15.72
C ASP A 60 -1.95 1.95 -17.01
N SER A 61 -1.31 2.96 -17.61
CA SER A 61 -1.73 3.54 -18.89
C SER A 61 -1.11 2.85 -20.10
N GLU A 62 -0.05 2.06 -19.89
CA GLU A 62 0.69 1.39 -20.95
C GLU A 62 0.37 -0.11 -20.93
N ALA A 63 -0.53 -0.55 -21.82
CA ALA A 63 -0.84 -1.96 -21.99
C ALA A 63 0.36 -2.70 -22.63
N THR A 64 1.35 -3.07 -21.81
CA THR A 64 2.49 -3.88 -22.25
C THR A 64 2.13 -5.36 -22.05
N PRO A 65 1.88 -6.14 -23.11
CA PRO A 65 1.30 -7.50 -23.00
C PRO A 65 2.20 -8.50 -22.26
N TYR A 66 3.51 -8.21 -22.18
CA TYR A 66 4.52 -9.17 -21.73
C TYR A 66 5.09 -8.87 -20.33
N ARG A 67 4.52 -7.91 -19.60
CA ARG A 67 5.04 -7.53 -18.28
C ARG A 67 4.29 -8.28 -17.17
N PRO A 68 5.00 -9.04 -16.31
CA PRO A 68 4.37 -9.82 -15.25
C PRO A 68 3.78 -8.96 -14.12
N TRP A 69 4.25 -7.73 -13.94
CA TRP A 69 3.78 -6.80 -12.91
C TRP A 69 3.79 -5.35 -13.40
N THR A 70 2.85 -4.55 -12.91
CA THR A 70 2.79 -3.13 -13.24
C THR A 70 3.92 -2.30 -12.57
N PRO A 71 4.46 -1.26 -13.23
CA PRO A 71 5.32 -0.26 -12.61
C PRO A 71 4.56 0.65 -11.62
N VAL A 72 3.22 0.68 -11.67
CA VAL A 72 2.38 1.57 -10.85
C VAL A 72 2.72 1.47 -9.37
N ALA A 73 2.90 0.26 -8.84
CA ALA A 73 3.29 0.07 -7.44
C ALA A 73 4.64 0.75 -7.12
N ALA A 74 5.62 0.68 -8.03
CA ALA A 74 6.91 1.33 -7.82
C ALA A 74 6.78 2.85 -7.74
N VAL A 75 6.02 3.42 -8.69
CA VAL A 75 5.79 4.86 -8.80
C VAL A 75 5.00 5.38 -7.59
N ALA A 76 3.93 4.67 -7.22
CA ALA A 76 3.09 5.01 -6.10
C ALA A 76 3.85 4.95 -4.76
N ALA A 77 4.68 3.92 -4.55
CA ALA A 77 5.52 3.83 -3.36
C ALA A 77 6.57 4.95 -3.26
N ALA A 78 7.14 5.39 -4.39
CA ALA A 78 8.07 6.51 -4.40
C ALA A 78 7.38 7.83 -3.99
N ARG A 79 6.15 8.04 -4.47
CA ARG A 79 5.33 9.22 -4.16
C ARG A 79 4.71 9.22 -2.77
N ALA A 80 4.79 8.11 -2.03
CA ALA A 80 4.37 8.05 -0.63
C ALA A 80 5.21 8.98 0.29
N LYS A 81 6.32 9.54 -0.19
CA LYS A 81 7.16 10.51 0.52
C LYS A 81 7.03 11.94 -0.02
N ASP A 82 6.11 12.20 -0.94
CA ASP A 82 5.95 13.53 -1.53
C ASP A 82 5.54 14.58 -0.50
N ARG A 83 5.95 15.83 -0.77
CA ARG A 83 5.62 16.97 0.09
C ARG A 83 4.12 17.26 0.12
N SER A 84 3.44 17.09 -1.02
CA SER A 84 1.98 17.23 -1.11
C SER A 84 1.29 16.11 -0.34
N ILE A 85 0.47 16.50 0.63
CA ILE A 85 -0.32 15.55 1.45
C ILE A 85 -1.29 14.78 0.55
N GLN A 86 -2.01 15.48 -0.32
CA GLN A 86 -3.01 14.88 -1.20
C GLN A 86 -2.39 13.86 -2.16
N LEU A 87 -1.25 14.20 -2.77
CA LEU A 87 -0.55 13.29 -3.68
C LEU A 87 -0.05 12.04 -2.94
N ARG A 88 0.46 12.21 -1.72
CA ARG A 88 0.92 11.11 -0.87
C ARG A 88 -0.24 10.18 -0.47
N GLN A 89 -1.37 10.71 -0.02
CA GLN A 89 -2.55 9.91 0.34
C GLN A 89 -3.05 9.09 -0.87
N ARG A 90 -3.19 9.74 -2.04
CA ARG A 90 -3.61 9.08 -3.28
C ARG A 90 -2.63 8.00 -3.72
N SER A 91 -1.33 8.27 -3.59
CA SER A 91 -0.29 7.31 -3.97
C SER A 91 -0.25 6.10 -3.02
N ILE A 92 -0.46 6.30 -1.73
CA ILE A 92 -0.58 5.19 -0.77
C ILE A 92 -1.82 4.35 -1.07
N ALA A 93 -2.97 4.98 -1.32
CA ALA A 93 -4.20 4.30 -1.68
C ALA A 93 -4.03 3.44 -2.95
N LEU A 94 -3.44 4.01 -4.00
CA LEU A 94 -3.16 3.31 -5.25
C LEU A 94 -2.19 2.14 -5.05
N TRP A 95 -1.12 2.35 -4.28
CA TRP A 95 -0.17 1.29 -3.96
C TRP A 95 -0.85 0.12 -3.25
N LEU A 96 -1.66 0.40 -2.22
CA LEU A 96 -2.38 -0.62 -1.47
C LEU A 96 -3.36 -1.39 -2.35
N ALA A 97 -4.09 -0.71 -3.24
CA ALA A 97 -5.03 -1.36 -4.14
C ALA A 97 -4.35 -2.32 -5.12
N VAL A 98 -3.27 -1.87 -5.77
CA VAL A 98 -2.51 -2.67 -6.73
C VAL A 98 -1.88 -3.88 -6.04
N VAL A 99 -1.16 -3.67 -4.93
CA VAL A 99 -0.43 -4.75 -4.26
C VAL A 99 -1.38 -5.74 -3.57
N TYR A 100 -2.53 -5.27 -3.09
CA TYR A 100 -3.58 -6.14 -2.58
C TYR A 100 -4.01 -7.16 -3.64
N HIS A 101 -4.35 -6.69 -4.85
CA HIS A 101 -4.79 -7.57 -5.94
C HIS A 101 -3.66 -8.38 -6.56
N GLU A 102 -2.42 -7.88 -6.54
CA GLU A 102 -1.24 -8.61 -7.03
C GLU A 102 -0.90 -9.81 -6.14
N THR A 103 -1.03 -9.66 -4.82
CA THR A 103 -0.58 -10.66 -3.84
C THR A 103 -1.70 -11.57 -3.34
N ARG A 104 -2.97 -11.19 -3.54
CA ARG A 104 -4.12 -12.00 -3.13
C ARG A 104 -4.17 -13.31 -3.91
N GLY A 105 -4.23 -14.43 -3.18
CA GLY A 105 -4.38 -15.76 -3.79
C GLY A 105 -3.14 -16.28 -4.50
N THR A 106 -1.99 -15.63 -4.33
CA THR A 106 -0.72 -16.14 -4.86
C THR A 106 -0.31 -17.44 -4.15
N PRO A 107 0.20 -18.45 -4.87
CA PRO A 107 0.72 -19.68 -4.27
C PRO A 107 2.12 -19.49 -3.63
N ASN A 108 2.78 -18.34 -3.85
CA ASN A 108 4.10 -18.07 -3.33
C ASN A 108 4.03 -17.55 -1.88
N GLU A 109 4.57 -18.30 -0.92
CA GLU A 109 4.56 -17.92 0.50
C GLU A 109 5.18 -16.54 0.78
N GLY A 110 6.20 -16.16 0.02
CA GLY A 110 6.87 -14.88 0.16
C GLY A 110 5.99 -13.70 -0.25
N LEU A 111 5.22 -13.85 -1.33
CA LEU A 111 4.22 -12.85 -1.71
C LEU A 111 3.00 -12.87 -0.80
N MET A 112 2.62 -14.03 -0.25
CA MET A 112 1.59 -14.10 0.79
C MET A 112 2.01 -13.37 2.07
N ALA A 113 3.29 -13.37 2.42
CA ALA A 113 3.79 -12.58 3.55
C ALA A 113 3.58 -11.08 3.30
N VAL A 114 3.90 -10.59 2.09
CA VAL A 114 3.61 -9.21 1.68
C VAL A 114 2.11 -8.93 1.72
N HIS A 115 1.25 -9.87 1.31
CA HIS A 115 -0.19 -9.71 1.42
C HIS A 115 -0.64 -9.47 2.88
N ARG A 116 -0.09 -10.24 3.83
CA ARG A 116 -0.37 -10.04 5.26
C ARG A 116 0.11 -8.68 5.76
N GLU A 117 1.26 -8.20 5.28
CA GLU A 117 1.75 -6.84 5.59
C GLU A 117 0.79 -5.77 5.05
N VAL A 118 0.28 -5.91 3.82
CA VAL A 118 -0.72 -5.00 3.24
C VAL A 118 -1.99 -4.98 4.09
N LEU A 119 -2.51 -6.14 4.49
CA LEU A 119 -3.67 -6.23 5.39
C LEU A 119 -3.39 -5.57 6.75
N GLY A 120 -2.15 -5.70 7.26
CA GLY A 120 -1.69 -5.01 8.47
C GLY A 120 -1.73 -3.49 8.31
N ILE A 121 -1.21 -2.96 7.20
CA ILE A 121 -1.23 -1.51 6.90
C ILE A 121 -2.66 -1.01 6.75
N LEU A 122 -3.54 -1.76 6.07
CA LEU A 122 -4.96 -1.43 5.95
C LEU A 122 -5.66 -1.37 7.32
N ARG A 123 -5.29 -2.27 8.24
CA ARG A 123 -5.78 -2.23 9.61
C ARG A 123 -5.27 -1.01 10.35
N GLU A 124 -3.99 -0.66 10.24
CA GLU A 124 -3.41 0.55 10.85
C GLU A 124 -4.03 1.85 10.32
N LEU A 125 -4.38 1.87 9.02
CA LEU A 125 -5.10 2.96 8.40
C LEU A 125 -6.51 3.11 8.97
N LYS A 126 -7.21 1.99 9.20
CA LYS A 126 -8.58 1.97 9.77
C LYS A 126 -8.61 2.26 11.26
N ASP A 127 -7.62 1.79 12.01
CA ASP A 127 -7.53 1.96 13.46
C ASP A 127 -7.08 3.41 13.75
N HIS A 128 -8.05 4.35 13.70
CA HIS A 128 -7.87 5.78 13.95
C HIS A 128 -7.72 6.14 15.43
N LYS A 129 -7.50 5.16 16.32
CA LYS A 129 -7.44 5.46 17.75
C LYS A 129 -6.30 6.45 17.97
N PRO A 130 -6.58 7.65 18.53
CA PRO A 130 -5.51 8.55 18.91
C PRO A 130 -4.60 7.75 19.83
N THR A 131 -3.29 7.80 19.57
CA THR A 131 -2.31 7.30 20.53
C THR A 131 -2.58 8.08 21.82
N VAL A 132 -3.19 7.42 22.80
CA VAL A 132 -3.65 8.00 24.08
C VAL A 132 -2.53 8.79 24.80
N ALA A 133 -1.27 8.56 24.41
CA ALA A 133 -0.10 9.30 24.82
C ALA A 133 -0.18 10.83 24.59
N THR A 134 -0.85 11.34 23.56
CA THR A 134 -0.88 12.79 23.30
C THR A 134 -1.92 13.51 24.16
N GLU A 135 -3.07 12.89 24.42
CA GLU A 135 -4.10 13.45 25.30
C GLU A 135 -3.68 13.34 26.78
N GLN A 136 -3.08 12.21 27.20
CA GLN A 136 -2.55 12.05 28.56
C GLN A 136 -1.36 12.98 28.85
N ALA A 137 -0.49 13.25 27.86
CA ALA A 137 0.60 14.21 28.03
C ALA A 137 0.09 15.64 28.22
N TRP A 138 -1.03 16.01 27.59
CA TRP A 138 -1.64 17.33 27.76
C TRP A 138 -2.36 17.46 29.11
N PHE A 139 -3.10 16.44 29.53
CA PHE A 139 -3.73 16.42 30.86
C PHE A 139 -2.72 16.42 32.01
N ASN A 140 -1.56 15.77 31.85
CA ASN A 140 -0.51 15.73 32.87
C ASN A 140 0.36 17.01 32.92
N GLN A 141 0.30 17.87 31.90
CA GLN A 141 0.95 19.19 31.92
C GLN A 141 0.06 20.31 32.46
N ALA A 142 -1.26 20.06 32.54
CA ALA A 142 -2.26 21.02 33.01
C ALA A 142 -2.67 20.80 34.48
N ALA A 143 -2.07 19.82 35.16
CA ALA A 143 -2.22 19.53 36.59
C ALA A 143 -0.96 19.92 37.36
#